data_AF-A0A7C0XNZ1-F1
#
_entry.id   AF-A0A7C0XNZ1-F1
#
_cell.length_a   1.000
_cell.length_b   1.000
_cell.length_c   1.000
_cell.angle_alpha   90.00
_cell.angle_beta   90.00
_cell.angle_gamma   90.00
#
_symmetry.space_group_name_H-M   'P 1'
#
loop_
_entity.id
_entity.type
_entity.pdbx_description
1 polymer ?
#
loop_
_entity_poly.entity_id
_entity_poly.type
_entity_poly.pdbx_seq_one_letter_code
_entity_poly.pdbx_strand_id
1 'polypeptide(L)'
;MGRRSRKRFKRRIKPVRRLPRIFQCPACGLPTLTVELKTYTREDGEERKVALIRCYNPECGLRATMKDLPSIYAEVDAYAKFLDAFSEGAIEVTYERGEGVEEEG
;
A
#
# COMPACT_ATOMS: atom_id res chain seq x y z
N MET A 1 44.68 -42.31 -2.04
CA MET A 1 43.61 -42.27 -3.08
C MET A 1 42.43 -41.47 -2.56
N GLY A 2 42.05 -40.45 -3.33
CA GLY A 2 41.30 -39.29 -2.85
C GLY A 2 39.83 -39.57 -2.53
N ARG A 3 39.44 -39.31 -1.28
CA ARG A 3 38.05 -39.07 -0.94
C ARG A 3 37.70 -37.66 -1.41
N ARG A 4 37.23 -37.52 -2.65
CA ARG A 4 36.59 -36.29 -3.13
C ARG A 4 35.45 -35.96 -2.19
N SER A 5 35.71 -35.07 -1.24
CA SER A 5 34.71 -34.50 -0.35
C SER A 5 33.59 -33.97 -1.22
N ARG A 6 32.42 -34.62 -1.17
CA ARG A 6 31.23 -34.19 -1.93
C ARG A 6 30.94 -32.78 -1.46
N LYS A 7 31.34 -31.78 -2.26
CA LYS A 7 30.95 -30.38 -2.08
C LYS A 7 29.43 -30.40 -1.94
N ARG A 8 28.93 -30.27 -0.71
CA ARG A 8 27.50 -30.09 -0.45
C ARG A 8 27.15 -28.84 -1.23
N PHE A 9 26.50 -29.04 -2.36
CA PHE A 9 26.01 -27.97 -3.20
C PHE A 9 25.02 -27.21 -2.30
N LYS A 10 25.49 -26.11 -1.67
CA LYS A 10 24.62 -25.23 -0.89
C LYS A 10 23.57 -24.76 -1.88
N ARG A 11 22.37 -25.34 -1.81
CA ARG A 11 21.23 -24.88 -2.62
C ARG A 11 21.15 -23.38 -2.40
N ARG A 12 21.36 -22.60 -3.46
CA ARG A 12 21.18 -21.15 -3.40
C ARG A 12 19.72 -20.91 -3.06
N ILE A 13 19.45 -20.57 -1.80
CA ILE A 13 18.13 -20.14 -1.36
C ILE A 13 17.91 -18.80 -2.05
N LYS A 14 17.09 -18.78 -3.11
CA LYS A 14 16.71 -17.53 -3.75
C LYS A 14 15.86 -16.75 -2.75
N PRO A 15 16.15 -15.45 -2.51
CA PRO A 15 15.30 -14.65 -1.67
C PRO A 15 13.90 -14.62 -2.29
N VAL A 16 12.89 -14.89 -1.47
CA VAL A 16 11.48 -14.83 -1.89
C VAL A 16 11.18 -13.39 -2.25
N ARG A 17 10.72 -13.15 -3.49
CA ARG A 17 10.31 -11.82 -3.93
C ARG A 17 9.09 -11.41 -3.12
N ARG A 18 9.17 -10.29 -2.40
CA ARG A 18 8.06 -9.70 -1.66
C ARG A 18 7.51 -8.52 -2.44
N LEU A 19 6.21 -8.33 -2.38
CA LEU A 19 5.56 -7.14 -2.93
C LEU A 19 6.13 -5.88 -2.24
N PRO A 20 6.26 -4.77 -2.97
CA PRO A 20 6.71 -3.52 -2.41
C PRO A 20 5.70 -3.05 -1.35
N ARG A 21 6.22 -2.56 -0.22
CA ARG A 21 5.43 -1.96 0.87
C ARG A 21 5.44 -0.43 0.84
N ILE A 22 6.31 0.14 0.01
CA ILE A 22 6.54 1.56 -0.13
C ILE A 22 6.18 1.91 -1.57
N PHE A 23 5.32 2.90 -1.70
CA PHE A 23 4.75 3.38 -2.95
C PHE A 23 5.09 4.86 -3.17
N GLN A 24 4.93 5.30 -4.42
CA GLN A 24 5.09 6.70 -4.78
C GLN A 24 3.89 7.52 -4.32
N CYS A 25 4.11 8.71 -3.77
CA CYS A 25 3.01 9.61 -3.45
C CYS A 25 2.57 10.38 -4.71
N PRO A 26 1.28 10.43 -5.07
CA PRO A 26 0.82 11.20 -6.24
C PRO A 26 0.97 12.71 -6.03
N ALA A 27 0.88 13.20 -4.79
CA ALA A 27 0.97 14.63 -4.48
C ALA A 27 2.41 15.18 -4.47
N CYS A 28 3.38 14.42 -3.95
CA CYS A 28 4.77 14.91 -3.83
C CYS A 28 5.79 14.14 -4.68
N GLY A 29 5.37 13.10 -5.40
CA GLY A 29 6.22 12.31 -6.30
C GLY A 29 7.28 11.43 -5.64
N LEU A 30 7.42 11.47 -4.30
CA LEU A 30 8.43 10.72 -3.56
C LEU A 30 7.94 9.32 -3.15
N PRO A 31 8.83 8.30 -3.10
CA PRO A 31 8.49 6.95 -2.64
C PRO A 31 8.43 6.88 -1.10
N THR A 32 7.42 7.51 -0.51
CA THR A 32 7.24 7.60 0.95
C THR A 32 5.82 7.22 1.41
N LEU A 33 5.00 6.68 0.49
CA LEU A 33 3.61 6.33 0.75
C LEU A 33 3.54 4.87 1.21
N THR A 34 2.89 4.65 2.35
CA THR A 34 2.69 3.32 2.95
C THR A 34 1.20 3.03 3.02
N VAL A 35 0.82 1.79 2.71
CA VAL A 35 -0.56 1.31 2.75
C VAL A 35 -0.66 0.21 3.80
N GLU A 36 -1.51 0.42 4.80
CA GLU A 36 -1.80 -0.56 5.85
C GLU A 36 -3.22 -1.10 5.65
N LEU A 37 -3.34 -2.41 5.45
CA LEU A 37 -4.65 -3.07 5.33
C LEU A 37 -5.07 -3.66 6.67
N LYS A 38 -6.26 -3.29 7.14
CA LYS A 38 -6.92 -3.85 8.31
C LYS A 38 -8.14 -4.63 7.89
N THR A 39 -8.17 -5.93 8.19
CA THR A 39 -9.36 -6.77 7.99
C THR A 39 -10.38 -6.52 9.09
N TYR A 40 -11.65 -6.39 8.71
CA TYR A 40 -12.78 -6.38 9.62
C TYR A 40 -13.88 -7.29 9.09
N THR A 41 -14.54 -7.99 9.99
CA THR A 41 -15.69 -8.84 9.67
C THR A 41 -16.95 -8.02 9.92
N ARG A 42 -17.82 -7.92 8.91
CA ARG A 42 -19.13 -7.29 9.09
C ARG A 42 -20.08 -8.27 9.77
N GLU A 43 -21.17 -7.76 10.36
CA GLU A 43 -22.21 -8.59 10.98
C GLU A 43 -22.82 -9.61 10.02
N ASP A 44 -22.82 -9.32 8.71
CA ASP A 44 -23.25 -10.23 7.63
C ASP A 44 -22.27 -11.39 7.35
N GLY A 45 -21.14 -11.49 8.07
CA GLY A 45 -20.12 -12.53 7.87
C GLY A 45 -19.16 -12.28 6.70
N GLU A 46 -19.33 -11.17 5.96
CA GLU A 46 -18.42 -10.77 4.90
C GLU A 46 -17.11 -10.19 5.46
N GLU A 47 -15.98 -10.73 4.99
CA GLU A 47 -14.66 -10.19 5.29
C GLU A 47 -14.36 -8.99 4.38
N ARG A 48 -14.23 -7.80 4.96
CA ARG A 48 -13.81 -6.58 4.26
C ARG A 48 -12.51 -6.05 4.83
N LYS A 49 -11.87 -5.17 4.07
CA LYS A 49 -10.62 -4.52 4.44
C LYS A 49 -10.78 -3.00 4.43
N VAL A 50 -10.18 -2.35 5.41
CA VAL A 50 -9.92 -0.91 5.42
C VAL A 50 -8.46 -0.71 5.03
N ALA A 51 -8.22 0.11 4.01
CA ALA A 51 -6.87 0.57 3.68
C ALA A 51 -6.62 1.93 4.33
N LEU A 52 -5.56 2.00 5.12
CA LEU A 52 -5.04 3.23 5.71
C LEU A 52 -3.80 3.63 4.92
N ILE A 53 -3.88 4.78 4.26
CA ILE A 53 -2.83 5.29 3.37
C ILE A 53 -2.18 6.48 4.06
N ARG A 54 -0.85 6.44 4.15
CA ARG A 54 -0.07 7.45 4.85
C ARG A 54 1.17 7.80 4.06
N CYS A 55 1.35 9.08 3.76
CA CYS A 55 2.60 9.62 3.24
C CYS A 55 3.47 10.10 4.40
N TYR A 56 4.72 9.63 4.45
CA TYR A 56 5.70 10.04 5.45
C TYR A 56 6.47 11.32 5.08
N ASN A 57 6.14 11.97 3.97
CA ASN A 57 6.78 13.24 3.61
C ASN A 57 6.25 14.38 4.52
N PRO A 58 7.10 15.06 5.31
CA PRO A 58 6.68 16.15 6.21
C PRO A 58 6.08 17.37 5.51
N GLU A 59 6.30 17.53 4.20
CA GLU A 59 5.75 18.65 3.44
C GLU A 59 4.35 18.36 2.88
N CYS A 60 4.02 17.08 2.66
CA CYS A 60 2.74 16.67 2.08
C CYS A 60 1.76 16.18 3.16
N GLY A 61 2.20 15.30 4.05
CA GLY A 61 1.36 14.79 5.15
C GLY A 61 0.07 14.11 4.71
N LEU A 62 -0.01 13.58 3.49
CA LEU A 62 -1.22 12.96 2.93
C LEU A 62 -1.65 11.76 3.77
N ARG A 63 -2.92 11.78 4.19
CA ARG A 63 -3.59 10.67 4.86
C ARG A 63 -4.92 10.41 4.18
N ALA A 64 -5.17 9.17 3.81
CA ALA A 64 -6.45 8.74 3.27
C ALA A 64 -6.87 7.43 3.92
N THR A 65 -8.18 7.24 4.06
CA THR A 65 -8.74 5.98 4.54
C THR A 65 -9.77 5.50 3.53
N MET A 66 -9.54 4.32 2.96
CA MET A 66 -10.52 3.67 2.11
C MET A 66 -11.19 2.52 2.86
N LYS A 67 -12.51 2.56 2.91
CA LYS A 67 -13.35 1.50 3.48
C LYS A 67 -13.83 0.57 2.36
N ASP A 68 -14.38 -0.57 2.74
CA ASP A 68 -15.07 -1.49 1.82
C ASP A 68 -14.19 -2.08 0.70
N LEU A 69 -12.91 -2.33 0.98
CA LEU A 69 -12.09 -3.14 0.07
C LEU A 69 -12.43 -4.63 0.23
N PRO A 70 -12.47 -5.41 -0.86
CA PRO A 70 -12.60 -6.86 -0.77
C PRO A 70 -11.43 -7.50 0.00
N SER A 71 -11.69 -8.60 0.70
CA SER A 71 -10.66 -9.35 1.45
C SER A 71 -9.52 -9.88 0.58
N ILE A 72 -9.73 -10.02 -0.72
CA ILE A 72 -8.74 -10.54 -1.67
C ILE A 72 -7.64 -9.49 -1.96
N TYR A 73 -7.92 -8.21 -1.74
CA TYR A 73 -7.01 -7.12 -2.14
C TYR A 73 -5.74 -7.11 -1.30
N ALA A 74 -4.61 -6.90 -1.99
CA ALA A 74 -3.31 -6.64 -1.41
C ALA A 74 -3.00 -5.14 -1.36
N GLU A 75 -1.88 -4.77 -0.73
CA GLU A 75 -1.46 -3.37 -0.55
C GLU A 75 -1.35 -2.63 -1.90
N VAL A 76 -0.91 -3.35 -2.93
CA VAL A 76 -0.79 -2.85 -4.32
C VAL A 76 -2.13 -2.53 -4.95
N ASP A 77 -3.16 -3.36 -4.71
CA ASP A 77 -4.50 -3.17 -5.29
C ASP A 77 -5.20 -1.97 -4.64
N ALA A 78 -5.00 -1.82 -3.32
CA ALA A 78 -5.48 -0.66 -2.58
C ALA A 78 -4.79 0.64 -3.04
N TYR A 79 -3.49 0.59 -3.35
CA TYR A 79 -2.77 1.74 -3.90
C TYR A 79 -3.27 2.11 -5.30
N ALA A 80 -3.50 1.15 -6.19
CA ALA A 80 -4.05 1.41 -7.53
C ALA A 80 -5.42 2.09 -7.45
N LYS A 81 -6.35 1.52 -6.66
CA LYS A 81 -7.69 2.09 -6.47
C LYS A 81 -7.64 3.48 -5.82
N PHE A 82 -6.66 3.73 -4.96
CA PHE A 82 -6.43 5.06 -4.40
C PHE A 82 -5.97 6.05 -5.45
N LEU A 83 -5.07 5.68 -6.37
CA LEU A 83 -4.63 6.57 -7.45
C LEU A 83 -5.77 6.97 -8.37
N ASP A 84 -6.62 6.02 -8.73
CA ASP A 84 -7.82 6.29 -9.54
C ASP A 84 -8.73 7.28 -8.80
N ALA A 85 -9.11 6.95 -7.56
CA ALA A 85 -9.99 7.80 -6.74
C ALA A 85 -9.38 9.18 -6.42
N PHE A 86 -8.06 9.27 -6.28
CA PHE A 86 -7.33 10.51 -6.09
C PHE A 86 -7.35 11.38 -7.35
N SER A 87 -7.21 10.76 -8.52
CA SER A 87 -7.29 11.44 -9.81
C SER A 87 -8.72 11.89 -10.12
N GLU A 88 -9.72 11.14 -9.65
CA GLU A 88 -11.14 11.45 -9.75
C GLU A 88 -11.62 12.47 -8.70
N GLY A 89 -10.82 12.79 -7.69
CA GLY A 89 -11.23 13.68 -6.59
C GLY A 89 -12.29 13.10 -5.64
N ALA A 90 -12.62 11.82 -5.77
CA ALA A 90 -13.74 11.16 -5.08
C ALA A 90 -13.38 10.64 -3.67
N ILE A 91 -12.24 11.02 -3.12
CA ILE A 91 -11.70 10.42 -1.89
C ILE A 91 -11.50 11.42 -0.76
N GLU A 92 -11.82 10.99 0.46
CA GLU A 92 -11.55 11.73 1.69
C GLU A 92 -10.03 11.71 1.99
N VAL A 93 -9.30 12.66 1.40
CA VAL A 93 -7.90 12.95 1.70
C VAL A 93 -7.79 14.07 2.72
N THR A 94 -7.06 13.80 3.80
CA THR A 94 -6.67 14.80 4.78
C THR A 94 -5.20 15.15 4.57
N TYR A 95 -4.92 16.43 4.37
CA TYR A 95 -3.57 16.98 4.34
C TYR A 95 -3.32 17.74 5.64
N GLU A 96 -2.31 17.34 6.42
CA GLU A 96 -1.99 18.02 7.68
C GLU A 96 -1.17 19.32 7.49
N ARG A 97 -1.20 19.94 6.29
CA ARG A 97 -0.65 21.29 6.08
C ARG A 97 -1.41 22.05 5.00
N GLY A 98 -2.30 22.94 5.44
CA GLY A 98 -2.74 24.17 4.75
C GLY A 98 -3.42 24.03 3.38
N GLU A 99 -4.74 24.19 3.38
CA GLU A 99 -5.60 24.66 2.27
C GLU A 99 -5.74 23.78 1.02
N GLY A 100 -6.97 23.26 0.86
CA GLY A 100 -7.81 23.38 -0.35
C GLY A 100 -7.31 22.82 -1.67
N VAL A 101 -7.97 21.76 -2.15
CA VAL A 101 -8.35 21.51 -3.54
C VAL A 101 -9.49 20.48 -3.49
N GLU A 102 -10.64 20.56 -4.14
CA GLU A 102 -11.48 21.59 -4.76
C GLU A 102 -12.76 20.81 -5.09
N GLU A 103 -13.91 21.37 -4.74
CA GLU A 103 -15.24 20.85 -5.06
C GLU A 103 -15.66 21.45 -6.40
N GLU A 104 -15.64 20.68 -7.50
CA GLU A 104 -16.21 21.09 -8.81
C GLU A 104 -16.64 19.82 -9.59
N GLY A 105 -17.86 19.65 -10.11
CA GLY A 105 -19.07 20.47 -10.18
C GLY A 105 -20.22 19.66 -10.78
#